data_AF-A0A1F7FP51-F1
#
_entry.id   AF-A0A1F7FP51-F1
#
_cell.length_a   1.000
_cell.length_b   1.000
_cell.length_c   1.000
_cell.angle_alpha   90.00
_cell.angle_beta   90.00
_cell.angle_gamma   90.00
#
_symmetry.space_group_name_H-M   'P 1'
#
loop_
_entity.id
_entity.type
_entity.pdbx_description
1 polymer ?
#
loop_
_entity_poly.entity_id
_entity_poly.type
_entity_poly.pdbx_seq_one_letter_code
_entity_poly.pdbx_strand_id
1 'polypeptide(L)' 'MGFFPTLLAGYIIFAFMFQTVAVGFIAQDNRCEKHRAGWALLTLLTGPVGILIYMFKGRKHFI' A
#
# COMPACT_ATOMS: atom_id res chain seq x y z
N MET A 1 -29.75 9.60 12.22
CA MET A 1 -28.32 9.96 12.37
C MET A 1 -27.43 8.71 12.29
N GLY A 2 -27.48 7.94 11.19
CA GLY A 2 -26.73 6.68 11.06
C GLY A 2 -25.99 6.48 9.73
N PHE A 3 -26.22 7.34 8.73
CA PHE A 3 -25.60 7.21 7.40
C PHE A 3 -24.10 7.50 7.42
N PHE A 4 -23.68 8.51 8.18
CA PHE A 4 -22.30 8.93 8.32
C PHE A 4 -21.38 7.87 8.96
N PRO A 5 -21.75 7.23 10.10
CA PRO A 5 -20.92 6.18 10.69
C PRO A 5 -20.82 4.92 9.81
N THR A 6 -21.87 4.56 9.07
CA THR A 6 -21.80 3.40 8.15
C THR A 6 -20.89 3.68 6.95
N LEU A 7 -20.95 4.89 6.37
CA LEU A 7 -20.03 5.31 5.32
C LEU A 7 -18.58 5.37 5.81
N LEU A 8 -18.36 5.91 7.01
CA LEU A 8 -17.04 5.97 7.64
C LEU A 8 -16.48 4.56 7.88
N ALA A 9 -17.29 3.64 8.40
CA ALA A 9 -16.90 2.25 8.60
C ALA A 9 -16.54 1.56 7.27
N GLY A 10 -17.36 1.75 6.24
CA GLY A 10 -17.08 1.25 4.89
C GLY A 10 -15.75 1.77 4.35
N TYR A 11 -15.51 3.09 4.47
CA TYR A 11 -14.24 3.70 4.06
C TYR A 11 -13.04 3.09 4.79
N ILE A 12 -13.13 2.92 6.11
CA ILE A 12 -12.05 2.35 6.92
C ILE A 12 -11.75 0.91 6.48
N ILE A 13 -12.79 0.07 6.33
CA ILE A 13 -12.62 -1.32 5.90
C ILE A 13 -11.97 -1.40 4.52
N PHE A 14 -12.44 -0.61 3.55
CA PHE A 14 -11.85 -0.56 2.22
C PHE A 14 -10.40 -0.05 2.24
N ALA A 15 -10.10 0.96 3.06
CA ALA A 15 -8.74 1.48 3.20
C ALA A 15 -7.78 0.41 3.76
N PHE A 16 -8.20 -0.33 4.79
CA PHE A 16 -7.42 -1.45 5.33
C PHE A 16 -7.24 -2.56 4.30
N MET A 17 -8.30 -2.99 3.61
CA MET A 17 -8.19 -4.02 2.56
C MET A 17 -7.22 -3.60 1.46
N PHE A 18 -7.34 -2.37 0.97
CA PHE A 18 -6.45 -1.83 -0.06
C PHE A 18 -4.99 -1.84 0.42
N GLN A 19 -4.75 -1.44 1.67
CA GLN A 19 -3.40 -1.41 2.22
C GLN A 19 -2.80 -2.81 2.39
N THR A 20 -3.58 -3.80 2.81
CA THR A 20 -3.13 -5.20 2.92
C THR A 20 -2.77 -5.77 1.55
N VAL A 21 -3.59 -5.51 0.54
CA VAL A 21 -3.30 -5.93 -0.85
C VAL A 21 -2.05 -5.24 -1.38
N ALA A 22 -1.89 -3.93 -1.12
CA ALA A 22 -0.73 -3.15 -1.54
C ALA A 22 0.58 -3.69 -0.94
N VAL A 23 0.60 -3.97 0.36
CA VAL A 23 1.75 -4.57 1.05
C VAL A 23 2.01 -5.98 0.54
N GLY A 24 0.96 -6.78 0.32
CA GLY A 24 1.05 -8.12 -0.24
C GLY A 24 1.68 -8.13 -1.63
N PHE A 25 1.33 -7.17 -2.48
CA PHE A 25 1.89 -7.03 -3.82
C PHE A 25 3.39 -6.74 -3.79
N ILE A 26 3.84 -5.84 -2.90
CA ILE A 26 5.27 -5.54 -2.68
C ILE A 26 5.97 -6.77 -2.10
N ALA A 27 5.31 -7.52 -1.22
CA ALA A 27 5.83 -8.75 -0.64
C ALA A 27 5.87 -9.94 -1.62
N GLN A 28 5.22 -9.88 -2.77
CA GLN A 28 5.34 -10.91 -3.80
C GLN A 28 6.20 -10.47 -4.99
N ASP A 29 6.63 -9.21 -5.01
CA ASP A 29 7.47 -8.68 -6.09
C ASP A 29 8.94 -9.12 -5.92
N ASN A 30 9.36 -10.04 -6.78
CA ASN A 30 10.74 -10.57 -6.82
C ASN A 30 11.74 -9.59 -7.45
N ARG A 31 11.32 -8.47 -8.05
CA ARG A 31 12.25 -7.54 -8.71
C ARG A 31 12.98 -6.61 -7.73
N CYS A 32 12.51 -6.48 -6.49
CA CYS A 32 13.03 -5.50 -5.52
C CYS A 32 13.48 -6.15 -4.20
N GLU A 33 14.15 -7.30 -4.27
CA GLU A 33 14.55 -8.11 -3.11
C GLU A 33 15.36 -7.32 -2.06
N LYS A 34 16.26 -6.42 -2.51
CA LYS A 34 17.19 -5.68 -1.63
C LYS A 34 16.54 -4.55 -0.80
N HIS A 35 15.40 -4.02 -1.24
CA HIS A 35 14.68 -2.94 -0.53
C HIS A 35 13.20 -3.25 -0.27
N ARG A 36 12.77 -4.50 -0.44
CA ARG A 36 11.36 -4.93 -0.31
C ARG A 36 10.75 -4.55 1.03
N ALA A 37 11.49 -4.79 2.11
CA ALA A 37 11.05 -4.45 3.47
C ALA A 37 10.89 -2.94 3.66
N GLY A 38 11.80 -2.13 3.08
CA GLY A 38 11.72 -0.67 3.14
C GLY A 38 10.51 -0.12 2.39
N TRP A 39 10.22 -0.64 1.20
CA TRP A 39 9.05 -0.24 0.41
C TRP A 39 7.73 -0.73 1.01
N ALA A 40 7.72 -1.92 1.60
CA ALA A 40 6.56 -2.44 2.33
C ALA A 40 6.25 -1.58 3.57
N LEU A 41 7.27 -1.21 4.36
CA LEU A 41 7.14 -0.29 5.49
C LEU A 41 6.66 1.09 5.06
N LEU A 42 7.16 1.61 3.95
CA LEU A 42 6.75 2.91 3.43
C LEU A 42 5.28 2.88 3.00
N THR A 43 4.84 1.79 2.36
CA THR A 43 3.44 1.54 2.00
C THR A 43 2.55 1.31 3.22
N LEU A 44 3.07 0.72 4.29
CA LEU A 44 2.36 0.59 5.57
C LEU A 44 2.16 1.95 6.26
N LEU A 45 3.16 2.83 6.20
CA LEU A 45 3.12 4.14 6.86
C LEU A 45 2.33 5.20 6.06
N THR A 46 2.45 5.18 4.75
CA THR A 46 1.85 6.22 3.87
C THR A 46 0.65 5.73 3.07
N GLY A 47 0.27 4.45 3.24
CA GLY A 47 -0.89 3.85 2.60
C GLY A 47 -0.81 3.88 1.06
N PRO A 48 -1.87 4.33 0.37
CA PRO A 48 -1.93 4.31 -1.09
C PRO A 48 -0.85 5.17 -1.75
N VAL A 49 -0.34 6.19 -1.06
CA VAL A 49 0.74 7.03 -1.57
C VAL A 49 2.05 6.24 -1.66
N GLY A 50 2.33 5.37 -0.68
CA GLY A 50 3.55 4.57 -0.65
C GLY A 50 3.64 3.57 -1.79
N ILE A 51 2.51 2.95 -2.17
CA ILE A 51 2.49 2.04 -3.32
C ILE A 51 2.61 2.78 -4.65
N LEU A 52 2.07 3.99 -4.77
CA LEU A 52 2.28 4.83 -5.95
C LEU A 52 3.77 5.17 -6.11
N ILE A 53 4.43 5.60 -5.03
CA ILE A 53 5.87 5.90 -5.06
C ILE A 53 6.67 4.62 -5.38
N TYR A 54 6.29 3.46 -4.84
CA TYR A 54 6.90 2.17 -5.19
C TYR A 54 6.77 1.87 -6.69
N MET A 55 5.58 2.02 -7.28
CA MET A 55 5.36 1.73 -8.70
C MET A 55 6.10 2.69 -9.64
N PHE A 56 6.15 3.99 -9.31
CA PHE A 56 6.78 5.01 -10.16
C PHE A 56 8.29 5.10 -9.97
N LYS A 57 8.78 5.00 -8.73
CA LYS A 57 10.18 5.25 -8.37
C LYS A 57 10.89 3.96 -7.96
N GLY A 58 10.27 3.13 -7.13
CA GLY A 58 10.83 1.85 -6.67
C GLY A 58 11.13 0.88 -7.81
N ARG A 59 10.21 0.72 -8.76
CA ARG A 59 10.44 -0.18 -9.93
C ARG A 59 11.37 0.38 -11.00
N LYS A 60 11.49 1.71 -11.15
CA LYS A 60 12.31 2.34 -12.20
C LYS A 60 13.78 2.52 -11.81
N HIS A 61 14.08 2.61 -10.52
CA HIS A 61 15.44 2.85 -10.02
C HIS A 61 16.32 1.59 -9.96
N PHE A 62 15.77 0.44 -10.37
CA PHE A 62 16.42 -0.88 -10.45
C PHE A 62 16.45 -1.45 -11.88
N ILE A 63 16.30 -0.59 -12.90
CA ILE A 63 16.65 -0.91 -14.29
C ILE A 63 18.01 -0.29 -14.59
#